data_AF-A0A5S4GBU6-F1
#
_entry.id   AF-A0A5S4GBU6-F1
#
_cell.length_a   1.000
_cell.length_b   1.000
_cell.length_c   1.000
_cell.angle_alpha   90.00
_cell.angle_beta   90.00
_cell.angle_gamma   90.00
#
_symmetry.space_group_name_H-M   'P 1'
#
loop_
_entity.id
_entity.type
_entity.pdbx_description
1 polymer ?
#
loop_
_entity_poly.entity_id
_entity_poly.type
_entity_poly.pdbx_seq_one_letter_code
_entity_poly.pdbx_strand_id
1 'polypeptide(L)' 'EGAGRRLVTVVADDGVGLPADFDVEGTTSLGLQIVRTLIVGELGGRLDFRPRAGGGTEVVVDVPLDHVHRRF' A
#
# COMPACT_ATOMS: atom_id res chain seq x y z
N GLU A 1 23.08 -10.20 9.39
CA GLU A 1 22.28 -9.14 8.77
C GLU A 1 20.90 -9.16 9.40
N GLY A 2 20.56 -8.14 10.18
CA GLY A 2 19.27 -8.10 10.88
C GLY A 2 18.20 -7.61 9.91
N ALA A 3 17.18 -8.42 9.63
CA ALA A 3 16.01 -7.95 8.91
C ALA A 3 15.43 -6.75 9.67
N GLY A 4 15.48 -5.56 9.05
CA GLY A 4 14.96 -4.33 9.66
C GLY A 4 13.50 -4.49 10.07
N ARG A 5 13.06 -3.74 11.07
CA ARG A 5 11.67 -3.82 11.54
C ARG A 5 10.75 -3.29 10.46
N ARG A 6 9.60 -3.94 10.28
CA ARG A 6 8.59 -3.58 9.28
C ARG A 6 7.23 -3.45 9.95
N LEU A 7 6.40 -2.54 9.44
CA LEU A 7 4.99 -2.41 9.79
C LEU A 7 4.17 -2.88 8.61
N VAL A 8 3.34 -3.89 8.86
CA VAL A 8 2.34 -4.38 7.92
C VAL A 8 0.97 -3.95 8.41
N THR A 9 0.28 -3.14 7.60
CA THR A 9 -1.07 -2.68 7.85
C THR A 9 -1.97 -3.20 6.74
N VAL A 10 -3.15 -3.69 7.12
CA VAL A 10 -4.16 -4.18 6.16
C VAL A 10 -5.39 -3.30 6.25
N VAL A 11 -5.83 -2.78 5.11
CA VAL A 11 -7.09 -2.06 4.96
C VAL A 11 -8.04 -2.96 4.18
N ALA A 12 -9.19 -3.28 4.76
CA ALA A 12 -10.16 -4.19 4.19
C ALA A 12 -11.54 -3.52 4.15
N ASP A 13 -12.21 -3.63 3.01
CA ASP A 13 -13.63 -3.27 2.85
C ASP A 13 -14.44 -4.49 2.40
N ASP A 14 -15.76 -4.37 2.51
CA ASP A 14 -16.77 -5.35 2.08
C ASP A 14 -17.59 -4.84 0.88
N GLY A 15 -17.02 -3.93 0.08
CA GLY A 15 -17.67 -3.34 -1.07
C GLY A 15 -17.70 -4.25 -2.30
N VAL A 16 -17.86 -3.63 -3.48
CA VAL A 16 -17.96 -4.36 -4.77
C VAL A 16 -16.63 -4.98 -5.24
N GLY A 17 -15.51 -4.60 -4.60
CA GLY A 17 -14.17 -5.03 -5.00
C GLY A 17 -13.58 -4.22 -6.15
N LEU A 18 -12.37 -4.61 -6.57
CA LEU A 18 -11.67 -4.01 -7.69
C LEU A 18 -12.08 -4.67 -9.02
N PRO A 19 -12.14 -3.90 -10.12
CA PRO A 19 -12.23 -4.47 -11.48
C PRO A 19 -11.10 -5.48 -11.75
N ALA A 20 -11.36 -6.48 -12.60
CA ALA A 20 -10.37 -7.51 -12.93
C ALA A 20 -9.14 -6.97 -13.66
N ASP A 21 -9.29 -5.83 -14.33
CA ASP A 21 -8.25 -5.09 -15.06
C ASP A 21 -7.70 -3.90 -14.26
N PHE A 22 -8.00 -3.82 -12.96
CA PHE A 22 -7.48 -2.75 -12.11
C PHE A 22 -5.96 -2.79 -12.07
N ASP A 23 -5.36 -1.68 -12.49
CA ASP A 23 -3.93 -1.44 -12.39
C ASP A 23 -3.67 -0.19 -11.54
N VAL A 24 -2.99 -0.40 -10.41
CA VAL A 24 -2.58 0.68 -9.51
C VAL A 24 -1.46 1.54 -10.10
N GLU A 25 -0.63 0.98 -10.98
CA GLU A 25 0.47 1.72 -11.61
C GLU A 25 -0.05 2.65 -12.73
N GLY A 26 -1.10 2.23 -13.44
CA GLY A 26 -1.78 2.99 -14.48
C GLY A 26 -2.91 3.92 -14.00
N THR A 27 -3.22 3.97 -12.70
CA THR A 27 -4.37 4.74 -12.20
C THR A 27 -4.17 6.27 -12.29
N THR A 28 -5.20 6.97 -12.73
CA THR A 28 -5.26 8.45 -12.74
C THR A 28 -5.91 9.03 -11.49
N SER A 29 -6.33 8.18 -10.54
CA SER A 29 -6.92 8.62 -9.28
C SER A 29 -5.89 9.35 -8.43
N LEU A 30 -6.15 10.64 -8.14
CA LEU A 30 -5.31 11.47 -7.29
C LEU A 30 -5.03 10.80 -5.92
N GLY A 31 -6.05 10.16 -5.33
CA GLY A 31 -5.90 9.48 -4.04
C GLY A 31 -4.87 8.36 -4.09
N LEU A 32 -4.91 7.53 -5.12
CA LEU A 32 -3.94 6.43 -5.30
C LEU A 32 -2.55 6.95 -5.68
N GLN A 33 -2.47 8.05 -6.44
CA GLN A 33 -1.20 8.71 -6.74
C GLN A 33 -0.52 9.23 -5.48
N ILE A 34 -1.26 9.86 -4.57
CA ILE A 34 -0.75 10.31 -3.26
C ILE A 34 -0.22 9.12 -2.46
N VAL A 35 -1.05 8.07 -2.31
CA VAL A 35 -0.67 6.88 -1.51
C VAL A 35 0.55 6.18 -2.08
N ARG A 36 0.63 6.00 -3.40
CA ARG A 36 1.80 5.43 -4.07
C ARG A 36 3.06 6.27 -3.84
N THR A 37 2.95 7.59 -3.96
CA THR A 37 4.08 8.51 -3.77
C THR A 37 4.64 8.40 -2.35
N LEU A 38 3.77 8.46 -1.34
CA LEU A 38 4.18 8.36 0.06
C LEU A 38 4.78 6.99 0.40
N ILE A 39 4.10 5.90 0.04
CA ILE A 39 4.53 4.56 0.45
C ILE A 39 5.76 4.09 -0.35
N VAL A 40 5.70 4.15 -1.67
CA VAL A 40 6.76 3.61 -2.53
C VAL A 40 7.89 4.61 -2.72
N GLY A 41 7.54 5.88 -2.97
CA GLY A 41 8.51 6.93 -3.26
C GLY A 41 9.27 7.45 -2.04
N GLU A 42 8.57 7.68 -0.92
CA GLU A 42 9.17 8.30 0.26
C GLU A 42 9.56 7.29 1.34
N LEU A 43 8.68 6.33 1.66
CA LEU A 43 8.90 5.38 2.76
C LEU A 43 9.66 4.12 2.36
N GLY A 44 9.87 3.86 1.07
CA GLY A 44 10.49 2.62 0.58
C GLY A 44 9.68 1.37 0.92
N GLY A 45 8.36 1.53 1.05
CA GLY A 45 7.41 0.46 1.31
C GLY A 45 6.82 -0.14 0.04
N ARG A 46 5.80 -0.97 0.22
CA ARG A 46 5.06 -1.65 -0.84
C ARG A 46 3.56 -1.62 -0.56
N LEU A 47 2.80 -1.65 -1.64
CA LEU A 47 1.34 -1.77 -1.64
C LEU A 47 0.97 -3.00 -2.45
N ASP A 48 0.06 -3.81 -1.91
CA ASP A 48 -0.54 -4.94 -2.62
C ASP A 48 -2.06 -4.84 -2.53
N PHE A 49 -2.73 -4.86 -3.68
CA PHE A 49 -4.17 -4.73 -3.80
C PHE A 49 -4.74 -6.07 -4.26
N ARG A 50 -5.68 -6.63 -3.51
CA ARG A 50 -6.24 -7.94 -3.82
C ARG A 50 -7.73 -8.03 -3.49
N PRO A 51 -8.49 -8.89 -4.19
CA PRO A 51 -9.84 -9.23 -3.77
C PRO A 51 -9.82 -9.83 -2.36
N ARG A 52 -10.75 -9.42 -1.51
CA ARG A 52 -10.89 -9.95 -0.16
C ARG A 52 -11.74 -11.23 -0.17
N ALA A 53 -11.34 -12.22 0.62
CA ALA A 53 -12.16 -13.40 0.86
C ALA A 53 -13.52 -13.00 1.49
N GLY A 54 -14.62 -13.36 0.84
CA GLY A 54 -15.97 -12.96 1.27
C GLY A 54 -16.47 -11.64 0.67
N GLY A 55 -15.75 -11.06 -0.31
CA GLY A 55 -16.15 -9.85 -1.01
C GLY A 55 -15.41 -8.60 -0.52
N GLY A 56 -15.35 -7.58 -1.39
CA GLY A 56 -14.64 -6.32 -1.19
C GLY A 56 -13.17 -6.34 -1.60
N THR A 57 -12.45 -5.30 -1.20
CA THR A 57 -11.02 -5.13 -1.47
C THR A 57 -10.21 -5.28 -0.20
N GLU A 58 -9.00 -5.82 -0.33
CA GLU A 58 -7.98 -5.78 0.70
C GLU A 58 -6.72 -5.13 0.15
N VAL A 59 -6.17 -4.19 0.91
CA VAL A 59 -4.92 -3.48 0.59
C VAL A 59 -3.92 -3.73 1.70
N VAL A 60 -2.80 -4.34 1.36
CA VAL A 60 -1.68 -4.58 2.27
C VAL A 60 -0.63 -3.49 2.06
N VAL A 61 -0.29 -2.79 3.14
CA VAL A 61 0.75 -1.77 3.19
C VAL A 61 1.90 -2.30 4.03
N ASP A 62 3.08 -2.42 3.44
CA ASP A 62 4.28 -2.93 4.12
C ASP A 62 5.43 -1.92 4.04
N VAL A 63 5.77 -1.30 5.17
CA VAL A 63 6.76 -0.21 5.26
C VAL A 63 7.88 -0.54 6.25
N PRO A 64 9.15 -0.19 5.93
CA PRO A 64 10.23 -0.27 6.91
C PRO A 64 10.06 0.76 8.02
N LEU A 65 10.25 0.35 9.28
CA LEU A 65 10.15 1.22 10.46
C LEU A 65 11.48 1.88 10.86
N ASP A 66 12.58 1.49 10.22
CA ASP A 66 13.91 1.96 10.58
C ASP A 66 14.32 3.26 9.85
N HIS A 67 13.34 4.00 9.31
CA HIS A 67 13.57 5.31 8.73
C HIS A 67 13.90 6.32 9.83
N VAL A 68 15.20 6.52 10.07
CA VAL A 68 15.71 7.60 10.92
C VAL A 68 15.22 8.91 10.32
N HIS A 69 14.41 9.64 11.08
CA HIS A 69 13.91 10.95 10.70
C HIS A 69 15.12 11.88 10.48
N ARG A 70 15.59 12.05 9.24
CA ARG A 70 16.60 13.05 8.88
C ARG A 70 15.92 14.40 8.98
N ARG A 71 15.95 14.97 10.19
CA ARG A 71 15.67 16.39 10.40
C ARG A 71 16.75 17.20 9.66
N PHE A 72 16.30 18.09 8.78
CA PHE A 72 17.10 19.23 8.33
C PHE A 72 17.43 20.14 9.50
#